data_AF-A0A0E9M1I4-F1
#
_entry.id   AF-A0A0E9M1I4-F1
#
_cell.length_a   1.000
_cell.length_b   1.000
_cell.length_c   1.000
_cell.angle_alpha   90.00
_cell.angle_beta   90.00
_cell.angle_gamma   90.00
#
_symmetry.space_group_name_H-M   'P 1'
#
loop_
_entity.id
_entity.type
_entity.pdbx_description
1 polymer ?
#
loop_
_entity_poly.entity_id
_entity_poly.type
_entity_poly.pdbx_seq_one_letter_code
_entity_poly.pdbx_strand_id
1 'polypeptide(L)' 'MKATGINPDTGLVEIIELPSHKWFVGVQFHPEYSSTVLKPHPVFMAFIKAAISEKVEA' A
#
# COMPACT_ATOMS: atom_id res chain seq x y z
N MET A 1 1.16 -14.44 0.33
CA MET A 1 1.65 -13.23 1.02
C MET A 1 3.15 -13.16 0.82
N LYS A 2 3.71 -11.98 0.52
CA LYS A 2 5.12 -11.76 0.22
C LYS A 2 5.60 -10.52 0.98
N ALA A 3 6.73 -10.61 1.67
CA ALA A 3 7.41 -9.43 2.23
C ALA A 3 8.07 -8.67 1.07
N THR A 4 7.69 -7.40 0.89
CA THR A 4 8.20 -6.54 -0.20
C THR A 4 8.98 -5.34 0.31
N GLY A 5 8.82 -4.97 1.59
CA GLY A 5 9.63 -3.98 2.27
C GLY A 5 10.25 -4.57 3.53
N ILE A 6 11.58 -4.52 3.59
CA ILE A 6 12.38 -4.94 4.75
C ILE A 6 13.23 -3.75 5.15
N ASN A 7 13.22 -3.41 6.43
CA ASN A 7 14.09 -2.39 6.99
C ASN A 7 15.55 -2.86 6.90
N PRO A 8 16.46 -2.13 6.22
CA PRO A 8 17.83 -2.57 6.02
C PRO A 8 18.67 -2.56 7.31
N ASP A 9 18.28 -1.77 8.31
CA ASP A 9 19.02 -1.61 9.56
C ASP A 9 18.61 -2.65 10.61
N THR A 10 17.30 -2.94 10.71
CA THR A 10 16.76 -3.87 11.73
C THR A 10 16.42 -5.24 11.18
N GLY A 11 16.31 -5.40 9.86
CA GLY A 11 15.86 -6.62 9.20
C GLY A 11 14.36 -6.92 9.36
N LEU A 12 13.59 -6.01 9.95
CA LEU A 12 12.15 -6.19 10.18
C LEU A 12 11.36 -6.00 8.88
N VAL A 13 10.26 -6.75 8.75
CA VAL A 13 9.33 -6.61 7.63
C VAL A 13 8.40 -5.43 7.88
N GLU A 14 8.47 -4.44 6.99
CA GLU A 14 7.72 -3.18 7.08
C GLU A 14 6.54 -3.15 6.11
N ILE A 15 6.65 -3.88 4.99
CA ILE A 15 5.66 -3.87 3.91
C ILE A 15 5.44 -5.28 3.40
N ILE A 16 4.17 -5.64 3.23
CA ILE A 16 3.72 -6.91 2.68
C ILE A 16 2.72 -6.71 1.55
N GLU A 17 2.75 -7.62 0.58
CA GLU A 17 1.80 -7.68 -0.52
C GLU A 17 1.19 -9.08 -0.65
N LEU A 18 -0.01 -9.16 -1.21
CA LEU A 18 -0.68 -10.43 -1.49
C LEU A 18 -0.95 -10.56 -2.99
N PRO A 19 -0.05 -11.22 -3.77
CA PRO A 19 -0.17 -11.29 -5.23
C PRO A 19 -1.45 -11.95 -5.75
N SER A 20 -2.10 -12.78 -4.94
CA SER A 20 -3.37 -13.43 -5.28
C SER A 20 -4.59 -12.52 -5.16
N HIS A 21 -4.45 -11.34 -4.54
CA HIS A 21 -5.50 -10.35 -4.39
C HIS A 21 -5.28 -9.21 -5.40
N LYS A 22 -6.35 -8.71 -6.02
CA LYS A 22 -6.26 -7.71 -7.10
C LYS A 22 -5.51 -6.44 -6.68
N TRP A 23 -5.68 -6.03 -5.43
CA TRP A 23 -4.86 -5.00 -4.81
C TRP A 23 -4.78 -5.24 -3.30
N PHE A 24 -3.58 -5.46 -2.77
CA PHE A 24 -3.37 -5.64 -1.33
C PHE A 24 -1.96 -5.19 -0.96
N VAL A 25 -1.88 -4.14 -0.14
CA VAL A 25 -0.64 -3.62 0.43
C VAL A 25 -0.88 -3.40 1.92
N GLY A 26 -0.03 -3.99 2.76
CA GLY A 26 0.00 -3.76 4.20
C GLY A 26 1.31 -3.10 4.59
N VAL A 27 1.25 -2.06 5.43
CA VAL A 27 2.42 -1.32 5.95
C VAL A 27 2.40 -1.27 7.47
N GLN A 28 3.56 -1.28 8.12
CA GLN A 28 3.67 -1.13 9.58
C GLN A 28 3.68 0.35 10.02
N PHE A 29 4.33 1.21 9.24
CA PHE A 29 4.38 2.65 9.49
C PHE A 29 3.03 3.34 9.21
N HIS A 30 2.92 4.62 9.59
CA HIS A 30 1.67 5.40 9.50
C HIS A 30 1.75 6.40 8.34
N PRO A 31 1.42 5.99 7.09
CA PRO A 31 1.50 6.87 5.93
C PRO A 31 0.60 8.11 6.05
N GLU A 32 -0.43 8.05 6.90
CA GLU A 32 -1.40 9.12 7.16
C GLU A 32 -0.70 10.41 7.62
N TYR A 33 0.30 10.29 8.50
CA TYR A 33 1.01 11.44 9.05
C TYR A 33 1.86 12.20 8.02
N SER A 34 2.22 11.53 6.92
CA SER A 34 3.00 12.12 5.83
C SER A 34 2.15 12.58 4.64
N SER A 35 0.83 12.33 4.68
CA SER A 35 -0.10 12.69 3.62
C SER A 35 -0.66 14.09 3.85
N THR A 36 -0.59 14.96 2.83
CA THR A 36 -1.17 16.31 2.88
C THR A 36 -2.09 16.54 1.68
N VAL A 37 -2.90 17.60 1.74
CA VAL A 37 -3.84 17.94 0.65
C VAL A 37 -3.10 18.19 -0.68
N LEU A 38 -1.98 18.92 -0.65
CA LEU A 38 -1.19 19.22 -1.84
C LEU A 38 -0.29 18.06 -2.29
N LYS A 39 0.04 17.16 -1.36
CA LYS A 39 0.91 16.00 -1.60
C LYS A 39 0.33 14.79 -0.88
N PRO A 40 -0.68 14.13 -1.46
CA PRO A 40 -1.24 12.92 -0.89
C PRO A 40 -0.21 11.78 -0.94
N HIS A 41 -0.21 10.92 0.08
CA HIS A 41 0.73 9.81 0.13
C HIS A 41 0.44 8.81 -1.03
N PRO A 42 1.49 8.30 -1.72
CA PRO A 42 1.31 7.43 -2.88
C PRO A 42 0.46 6.18 -2.63
N VAL A 43 0.52 5.60 -1.43
CA VAL A 43 -0.24 4.38 -1.09
C VAL A 43 -1.75 4.59 -1.20
N PHE A 44 -2.25 5.74 -0.77
CA PHE A 44 -3.68 6.07 -0.83
C PHE A 44 -4.11 6.37 -2.26
N MET A 45 -3.29 7.11 -3.01
CA MET A 45 -3.57 7.38 -4.42
C MET A 45 -3.58 6.09 -5.26
N ALA A 46 -2.65 5.17 -4.99
CA ALA A 46 -2.60 3.87 -5.63
C ALA A 46 -3.84 3.02 -5.31
N PHE A 47 -4.29 3.03 -4.05
CA PHE A 47 -5.51 2.33 -3.65
C PHE A 47 -6.74 2.86 -4.40
N ILE A 48 -6.95 4.18 -4.41
CA ILE A 48 -8.09 4.80 -5.10
C ILE A 48 -8.05 4.47 -6.60
N LYS A 49 -6.87 4.56 -7.23
CA LYS A 49 -6.70 4.21 -8.64
C LYS A 49 -7.04 2.75 -8.91
N ALA A 50 -6.61 1.83 -8.04
CA ALA A 50 -6.93 0.41 -8.15
C ALA A 50 -8.43 0.17 -7.97
N ALA A 51 -9.08 0.85 -7.02
CA ALA A 51 -10.52 0.76 -6.80
C ALA A 51 -11.34 1.28 -7.98
N ILE A 52 -10.92 2.37 -8.63
CA ILE A 52 -11.58 2.89 -9.85
C ILE A 52 -11.35 1.98 -11.05
N SER A 53 -10.15 1.40 -11.16
CA SER A 53 -9.80 0.51 -12.27
C SER A 53 -10.45 -0.85 -12.15
N GLU A 54 -10.90 -1.21 -10.95
CA GLU A 54 -11.61 -2.44 -10.73
C GLU A 54 -13.02 -2.35 -11.32
N LYS A 55 -13.36 -3.31 -12.18
CA LYS A 55 -14.72 -3.46 -12.68
C LYS A 55 -15.52 -4.16 -11.61
N VAL A 56 -16.38 -3.41 -10.94
CA VAL A 56 -17.46 -4.00 -10.15
C VAL A 56 -18.40 -4.67 -11.15
N GLU A 57 -18.28 -5.98 -11.33
CA GLU A 57 -19.36 -6.79 -11.88
C GLU A 57 -20.50 -6.74 -10.86
N ALA A 58 -21.54 -5.98 -11.18
CA ALA A 58 -22.76 -5.84 -10.41
C ALA A 58 -23.72 -7.01 -10.66
#